data_AF-A0A7Y3LDQ7-F1
#
_entry.id   AF-A0A7Y3LDQ7-F1
#
_cell.length_a   1.000
_cell.length_b   1.000
_cell.length_c   1.000
_cell.angle_alpha   90.00
_cell.angle_beta   90.00
_cell.angle_gamma   90.00
#
_symmetry.space_group_name_H-M   'P 1'
#
loop_
_entity.id
_entity.type
_entity.pdbx_description
1 polymer ?
#
loop_
_entity_poly.entity_id
_entity_poly.type
_entity_poly.pdbx_seq_one_letter_code
_entity_poly.pdbx_strand_id
1 'polypeptide(L)' 'MAESFNGPYKTELYRNPAVLATVGGHWKGLDDLEIATCAWVSWFNDERLHDELNNRTPSEIETDYAATSQAHAA' A
#
# COMPACT_ATOMS: atom_id res chain seq x y z
N MET A 1 -5.01 -3.77 -14.63
CA MET A 1 -4.27 -2.97 -13.64
C MET A 1 -5.34 -2.34 -12.77
N ALA A 2 -5.55 -2.90 -11.57
CA ALA A 2 -6.83 -2.81 -10.89
C ALA A 2 -7.02 -1.45 -10.18
N GLU A 3 -6.11 -1.02 -9.31
CA GLU A 3 -6.15 0.35 -8.76
C GLU A 3 -4.93 1.15 -9.23
N SER A 4 -5.13 2.40 -9.65
CA SER A 4 -4.00 3.26 -10.02
C SER A 4 -3.34 3.78 -8.74
N PHE A 5 -2.29 3.10 -8.25
CA PHE A 5 -1.60 3.34 -6.96
C PHE A 5 -1.39 4.82 -6.58
N ASN A 6 -1.14 5.68 -7.57
CA ASN A 6 -0.89 7.11 -7.36
C ASN A 6 -2.11 7.87 -6.82
N GLY A 7 -3.33 7.43 -7.14
CA GLY A 7 -4.59 8.00 -6.64
C GLY A 7 -4.76 7.84 -5.13
N PRO A 8 -4.82 6.59 -4.61
CA PRO A 8 -4.90 6.34 -3.17
C PRO A 8 -3.66 6.87 -2.44
N TYR A 9 -2.46 6.72 -2.99
CA TYR A 9 -1.24 7.29 -2.41
C TYR A 9 -1.37 8.79 -2.08
N LYS A 10 -1.81 9.60 -3.06
CA LYS A 10 -2.02 11.04 -2.84
C LYS A 10 -3.15 11.33 -1.86
N THR A 11 -4.20 10.52 -1.87
CA THR A 11 -5.39 10.77 -1.04
C THR A 11 -5.14 10.38 0.41
N GLU A 12 -4.43 9.28 0.64
CA GLU A 12 -4.27 8.62 1.93
C GLU A 12 -3.00 9.00 2.65
N LEU A 13 -1.92 9.29 1.92
CA LEU A 13 -0.67 9.76 2.51
C LEU A 13 -0.59 11.29 2.50
N TYR A 14 -0.82 11.92 1.34
CA TYR A 14 -0.58 13.35 1.18
C TYR A 14 -1.74 14.24 1.64
N ARG A 15 -3.00 13.80 1.45
CA ARG A 15 -4.19 14.62 1.73
C ARG A 15 -4.96 14.19 2.98
N ASN A 16 -4.59 13.08 3.61
CA ASN A 16 -5.34 12.53 4.73
C ASN A 16 -5.04 13.28 6.04
N PRO A 17 -6.01 14.01 6.62
CA PRO A 17 -5.78 14.77 7.84
C PRO A 17 -5.41 13.89 9.04
N ALA A 18 -5.90 12.64 9.09
CA ALA A 18 -5.58 11.71 10.18
C ALA A 18 -4.10 11.31 10.16
N VAL A 19 -3.56 11.02 8.97
CA VAL A 19 -2.13 10.70 8.79
C VAL A 19 -1.27 11.94 9.03
N LEU A 20 -1.68 13.11 8.52
CA LEU A 20 -0.96 14.35 8.79
C LEU A 20 -0.93 14.69 10.29
N ALA A 21 -1.98 14.36 11.04
CA ALA A 21 -2.00 14.55 12.48
C ALA A 21 -1.00 13.63 13.23
N THR A 22 -0.77 12.40 12.77
CA THR A 22 0.19 11.49 13.42
C THR A 22 1.63 11.92 13.24
N VAL A 23 1.95 12.63 12.15
CA VAL A 23 3.30 13.15 11.85
C VAL A 23 3.50 14.60 12.29
N GLY A 24 2.50 15.21 12.96
CA GLY A 24 2.60 16.56 13.50
C GLY A 24 2.35 17.69 12.49
N GLY A 25 1.62 17.41 11.41
CA GLY A 25 1.18 18.38 10.42
C GLY A 25 1.62 18.03 9.00
N HIS A 26 1.89 19.06 8.19
CA HIS A 26 2.39 18.88 6.84
C HIS A 26 3.83 18.34 6.85
N TRP A 27 4.18 17.56 5.81
CA TRP A 27 5.53 17.05 5.57
C TRP A 27 6.55 18.19 5.55
N LYS A 28 7.61 18.10 6.35
CA LYS A 28 8.61 19.17 6.51
C LYS A 28 9.78 19.04 5.54
N GLY A 29 9.98 17.86 4.96
CA GLY A 29 11.06 17.56 4.03
C GLY A 29 10.90 16.21 3.34
N LEU A 30 11.91 15.85 2.54
CA LEU A 30 11.92 14.59 1.80
C LEU A 30 12.06 13.39 2.74
N ASP A 31 12.93 13.45 3.75
CA ASP A 31 13.15 12.35 4.70
C ASP A 31 11.86 11.90 5.40
N ASP A 32 11.03 12.85 5.87
CA ASP A 32 9.75 12.54 6.50
C ASP A 32 8.81 11.82 5.54
N LEU A 33 8.81 12.25 4.26
CA LEU A 33 7.97 11.67 3.23
C LEU A 33 8.45 10.29 2.83
N GLU A 34 9.77 10.05 2.77
CA GLU A 34 10.35 8.74 2.46
C GLU A 34 9.96 7.70 3.51
N ILE A 35 10.10 8.03 4.80
CA ILE A 35 9.69 7.15 5.90
C ILE A 35 8.19 6.86 5.83
N ALA A 36 7.38 7.90 5.62
CA ALA A 36 5.94 7.75 5.51
C ALA A 36 5.52 6.94 4.28
N THR A 37 6.24 7.07 3.17
CA THR A 37 6.02 6.28 1.96
C THR A 37 6.33 4.82 2.22
N CYS A 38 7.44 4.50 2.89
CA CYS A 38 7.76 3.11 3.27
C CYS A 38 6.66 2.51 4.15
N ALA A 39 6.17 3.25 5.14
CA ALA A 39 5.09 2.80 6.01
C ALA A 39 3.75 2.64 5.25
N TRP A 40 3.45 3.54 4.32
CA TRP A 40 2.26 3.43 3.48
C TRP A 40 2.32 2.22 2.56
N VAL A 41 3.48 1.94 1.96
CA VAL A 41 3.67 0.76 1.08
C VAL A 41 3.52 -0.53 1.88
N SER A 42 4.12 -0.65 3.07
CA SER A 42 3.95 -1.85 3.89
C SER A 42 2.48 -2.07 4.27
N TRP A 43 1.80 -1.01 4.72
CA TRP A 43 0.38 -1.09 5.05
C TRP A 43 -0.48 -1.44 3.82
N PHE A 44 -0.20 -0.84 2.65
CA PHE A 44 -0.94 -1.08 1.42
C PHE A 44 -0.83 -2.54 0.93
N ASN A 45 0.34 -3.16 1.12
CA ASN A 45 0.63 -4.52 0.65
C ASN A 45 0.18 -5.60 1.63
N ASP A 46 0.29 -5.36 2.93
CA ASP A 46 0.10 -6.41 3.93
C ASP A 46 -1.18 -6.25 4.76
N GLU A 47 -1.78 -5.06 4.82
CA GLU A 47 -2.89 -4.77 5.73
C GLU A 47 -4.12 -4.18 5.04
N ARG A 48 -3.95 -3.46 3.94
CA ARG A 48 -5.06 -2.86 3.20
C ARG A 48 -5.83 -3.94 2.44
N LEU A 49 -7.12 -4.01 2.74
CA LEU A 49 -8.06 -4.83 1.99
C LEU A 49 -8.49 -4.11 0.72
N HIS A 50 -8.42 -4.83 -0.40
CA HIS A 50 -8.84 -4.31 -1.71
C HIS A 50 -10.09 -5.04 -2.16
N ASP A 51 -11.17 -4.29 -2.37
CA ASP A 51 -12.45 -4.86 -2.81
C ASP A 51 -12.30 -5.56 -4.17
N GLU A 52 -11.49 -5.00 -5.07
CA GLU A 52 -11.14 -5.59 -6.37
C GLU A 52 -10.35 -6.90 -6.27
N LEU A 53 -9.69 -7.14 -5.13
CA LEU A 53 -8.98 -8.40 -4.83
C LEU A 53 -9.85 -9.35 -3.98
N ASN A 54 -11.17 -9.14 -3.92
CA ASN A 54 -12.12 -9.85 -3.07
C ASN A 54 -11.82 -9.68 -1.57
N ASN A 55 -11.49 -8.46 -1.14
CA ASN A 55 -11.09 -8.15 0.24
C ASN A 55 -9.86 -8.94 0.70
N ARG A 56 -8.90 -9.11 -0.21
CA ARG A 56 -7.59 -9.71 0.08
C ARG A 56 -6.51 -8.66 -0.05
N THR A 57 -5.38 -8.90 0.59
CA THR A 57 -4.21 -8.04 0.47
C THR A 57 -3.41 -8.41 -0.77
N PRO A 58 -2.64 -7.47 -1.37
CA PRO A 58 -1.79 -7.78 -2.50
C PRO A 58 -0.77 -8.88 -2.17
N SER A 59 -0.22 -8.87 -0.95
CA SER A 59 0.72 -9.88 -0.45
C SER A 59 0.12 -11.30 -0.45
N GLU A 60 -1.16 -11.44 -0.08
CA GLU A 60 -1.88 -12.72 -0.15
C GLU A 60 -2.06 -13.20 -1.60
N ILE A 61 -2.39 -12.29 -2.53
CA ILE A 61 -2.57 -12.62 -3.94
C ILE A 61 -1.23 -13.02 -4.58
N GLU A 62 -0.16 -12.29 -4.27
CA GLU A 62 1.19 -12.63 -4.75
C GLU A 62 1.66 -13.98 -4.21
N THR A 63 1.38 -14.29 -2.96
CA THR A 63 1.70 -15.60 -2.36
C THR A 63 0.98 -16.75 -3.07
N ASP A 64 -0.32 -16.61 -3.33
CA ASP A 64 -1.10 -17.62 -4.07
C ASP A 64 -0.61 -17.79 -5.51
N TYR A 65 -0.28 -16.66 -6.17
CA TYR A 65 0.29 -16.68 -7.51
C TYR A 65 1.67 -17.33 -7.55
N ALA A 66 2.52 -17.05 -6.56
CA ALA A 66 3.84 -17.68 -6.42
C ALA A 66 3.72 -19.21 -6.20
N ALA A 67 2.76 -19.66 -5.39
CA ALA A 67 2.51 -21.08 -5.18
C ALA A 67 1.97 -21.77 -6.46
N THR A 68 1.05 -21.11 -7.17
CA THR A 68 0.47 -21.64 -8.42
C THR A 68 1.50 -21.68 -9.56
N SER A 69 2.34 -20.64 -9.67
CA SER A 69 3.41 -20.58 -10.68
C SER A 69 4.51 -21.59 -10.41
N GLN A 70 4.87 -21.82 -9.14
CA GLN A 70 5.79 -22.92 -8.77
C GLN A 70 5.22 -24.29 -9.10
N ALA A 71 3.92 -24.52 -8.89
CA ALA A 71 3.25 -25.77 -9.26
C ALA A 71 3.16 -26.00 -10.78
N HIS A 72 3.14 -24.93 -11.58
CA HIS A 72 3.16 -25.01 -13.05
C HIS A 72 4.59 -25.15 -13.62
N ALA A 73 5.61 -24.85 -12.82
CA ALA A 73 7.02 -24.98 -13.20
C ALA A 73 7.63 -26.35 -12.82
N ALA A 74 6.90 -27.20 -12.07
CA ALA A 74 7.28 -28.55 -11.67
C ALA A 74 6.60 -29.61 -12.56
#